data_AF-A0A8J5G7H8-F1
#
_entry.id   AF-A0A8J5G7H8-F1
#
_cell.length_a   1.000
_cell.length_b   1.000
_cell.length_c   1.000
_cell.angle_alpha   90.00
_cell.angle_beta   90.00
_cell.angle_gamma   90.00
#
_symmetry.space_group_name_H-M   'P 1'
#
loop_
_entity.id
_entity.type
_entity.pdbx_description
1 polymer ?
#
loop_
_entity_poly.entity_id
_entity_poly.type
_entity_poly.pdbx_seq_one_letter_code
_entity_poly.pdbx_strand_id
1 'polypeptide(L)'
;MDRLLTLSDDCVEEKECLKEKILKLVDIYYDAVDAPKSGLKVDVPPELKADKYPHYMEKLKSDSYTSTSILGLIFNKAGSVQTEDNQFNGISKLSCFSRYSESGLSLWKPRYTNYLSEMAQALEHEIEEFKEEMADDIIKKYKWMLYEAAEFEDSPRKRDDIFEEALAIYNLAYDYAQMGGVGRCSFAWNVAGRALCMLHASKQDDKSLIPCSRSVLTEILG
;
A
#
# COMPACT_ATOMS: atom_id res chain seq x y z
N MET A 1 -13.73 24.91 9.29
CA MET A 1 -12.85 24.10 10.17
C MET A 1 -11.37 24.32 9.86
N ASP A 2 -10.89 24.06 8.64
CA ASP A 2 -9.48 24.27 8.26
C ASP A 2 -8.93 25.66 8.64
N ARG A 3 -9.61 26.72 8.18
CA ARG A 3 -9.25 28.11 8.47
C ARG A 3 -9.24 28.45 9.97
N LEU A 4 -10.10 27.81 10.77
CA LEU A 4 -10.10 28.01 12.23
C LEU A 4 -8.79 27.49 12.86
N LEU A 5 -8.22 26.41 12.30
CA LEU A 5 -7.00 25.78 12.77
C LEU A 5 -5.72 26.49 12.28
N THR A 6 -5.81 27.32 11.23
CA THR A 6 -4.66 27.99 10.62
C THR A 6 -4.57 29.48 10.92
N LEU A 7 -5.64 30.09 11.46
CA LEU A 7 -5.62 31.49 11.90
C LEU A 7 -4.68 31.69 13.10
N SER A 8 -3.89 32.77 13.06
CA SER A 8 -3.04 33.19 14.18
C SER A 8 -3.88 33.58 15.40
N ASP A 9 -3.26 33.55 16.58
CA ASP A 9 -3.95 33.87 17.85
C ASP A 9 -4.36 35.33 17.98
N ASP A 10 -3.82 36.22 17.13
CA ASP A 10 -4.18 37.63 17.09
C ASP A 10 -5.56 37.89 16.44
N CYS A 11 -6.15 36.89 15.77
CA CYS A 11 -7.42 37.02 15.03
C CYS A 11 -8.63 36.48 15.83
N VAL A 12 -8.79 36.91 17.09
CA VAL A 12 -9.82 36.39 18.02
C VAL A 12 -11.24 36.57 17.48
N GLU A 13 -11.59 37.74 16.95
CA GLU A 13 -12.93 38.03 16.43
C GLU A 13 -13.30 37.15 15.22
N GLU A 14 -12.36 36.93 14.30
CA GLU A 14 -12.57 36.05 13.14
C GLU A 14 -12.73 34.60 13.58
N LYS A 15 -11.95 34.16 14.58
CA LYS A 15 -12.08 32.80 15.16
C LYS A 15 -13.45 32.60 15.80
N GLU A 16 -13.95 33.54 16.59
CA GLU A 16 -15.28 33.43 17.21
C GLU A 16 -16.40 33.44 16.15
N CYS A 17 -16.33 34.33 15.16
CA CYS A 17 -17.29 34.34 14.04
C CYS A 17 -17.28 33.00 13.27
N LEU A 18 -16.10 32.42 13.02
CA LEU A 18 -15.98 31.10 12.38
C LEU A 18 -16.55 29.98 13.24
N LYS A 19 -16.35 30.01 14.56
CA LYS A 19 -16.94 29.03 15.48
C LYS A 19 -18.46 29.08 15.44
N GLU A 20 -19.06 30.27 15.49
CA GLU A 20 -20.51 30.44 15.37
C GLU A 20 -21.06 29.89 14.06
N LYS A 21 -20.38 30.18 12.94
CA LYS A 21 -20.77 29.63 11.63
C LYS A 21 -20.66 28.10 11.59
N ILE A 22 -19.62 27.53 12.20
CA ILE A 22 -19.44 26.07 12.29
C ILE A 22 -20.57 25.44 13.11
N LEU A 23 -20.95 26.03 14.25
CA LEU A 23 -22.06 25.53 15.07
C LEU A 23 -23.38 25.50 14.28
N LYS A 24 -23.72 26.59 13.59
CA LYS A 24 -24.90 26.63 12.71
C LYS A 24 -24.86 25.57 11.61
N LEU A 25 -23.69 25.32 11.03
CA LEU A 25 -23.52 24.26 10.02
C LEU A 25 -23.68 22.86 10.61
N VAL A 26 -23.27 22.65 11.86
CA VAL A 26 -23.45 21.36 12.56
C VAL A 26 -24.94 21.10 12.82
N ASP A 27 -25.69 22.12 13.25
CA ASP A 27 -27.14 21.99 13.44
C ASP A 27 -27.84 21.60 12.13
N ILE A 28 -27.53 22.33 11.04
CA ILE A 28 -28.06 22.04 9.69
C ILE A 28 -27.67 20.63 9.22
N TYR A 29 -26.47 20.17 9.55
CA TYR A 29 -26.02 18.83 9.19
C TYR A 29 -26.89 17.75 9.85
N TYR A 30 -27.19 17.87 11.15
CA TYR A 30 -28.04 16.89 11.82
C TYR A 30 -29.49 16.96 11.31
N ASP A 31 -30.03 18.14 11.05
CA ASP A 31 -31.33 18.30 10.39
C ASP A 31 -31.36 17.59 9.02
N ALA A 32 -30.28 17.71 8.24
CA ALA A 32 -30.17 17.07 6.93
C ALA A 32 -30.09 15.53 7.02
N VAL A 33 -29.48 14.99 8.07
CA VAL A 33 -29.42 13.55 8.33
C VAL A 33 -30.80 12.99 8.64
N ASP A 34 -31.65 13.73 9.35
CA ASP A 34 -32.99 13.30 9.74
C ASP A 34 -34.10 13.70 8.74
N ALA A 35 -33.82 14.62 7.82
CA ALA A 35 -34.74 15.07 6.78
C ALA A 35 -35.46 13.94 6.00
N PRO A 36 -34.80 12.83 5.61
CA PRO A 36 -35.47 11.72 4.93
C PRO A 36 -36.57 11.05 5.76
N LYS A 37 -36.51 11.14 7.09
CA LYS A 37 -37.50 10.55 8.02
C LYS A 37 -38.71 11.46 8.22
N SER A 38 -38.51 12.77 8.11
CA SER A 38 -39.53 13.80 8.37
C SER A 38 -40.11 14.40 7.09
N GLY A 39 -39.53 14.13 5.91
CA GLY A 39 -39.89 14.75 4.64
C GLY A 39 -39.46 16.22 4.53
N LEU A 40 -38.57 16.67 5.43
CA LEU A 40 -38.13 18.06 5.51
C LEU A 40 -37.05 18.33 4.45
N LYS A 41 -37.13 19.49 3.78
CA LYS A 41 -36.09 19.93 2.84
C LYS A 41 -35.16 20.88 3.57
N VAL A 42 -33.88 20.53 3.62
CA VAL A 42 -32.84 21.31 4.29
C VAL A 42 -32.05 22.10 3.25
N ASP A 43 -32.04 23.42 3.39
CA ASP A 43 -31.30 24.35 2.54
C ASP A 43 -30.23 25.09 3.37
N VAL A 44 -29.00 25.20 2.85
CA VAL A 44 -27.90 25.88 3.54
C VAL A 44 -27.92 27.40 3.21
N PRO A 45 -28.03 28.29 4.22
CA PRO A 45 -27.99 29.73 4.03
C PRO A 45 -26.74 30.22 3.26
N PRO A 46 -26.86 31.23 2.37
CA PRO A 46 -25.72 31.73 1.58
C PRO A 46 -24.55 32.22 2.42
N GLU A 47 -24.82 32.85 3.57
CA GLU A 47 -23.82 33.37 4.52
C GLU A 47 -22.93 32.30 5.19
N LEU A 48 -23.38 31.04 5.16
CA LEU A 48 -22.63 29.88 5.65
C LEU A 48 -21.84 29.17 4.55
N LYS A 49 -22.05 29.54 3.28
CA LYS A 49 -21.25 28.98 2.17
C LYS A 49 -19.85 29.59 2.20
N ALA A 50 -18.85 28.74 1.99
CA ALA A 50 -17.47 29.19 1.92
C ALA A 50 -17.15 29.74 0.52
N ASP A 51 -16.49 30.90 0.47
CA ASP A 51 -16.05 31.51 -0.78
C ASP A 51 -14.82 30.81 -1.38
N LYS A 52 -13.94 30.29 -0.51
CA LYS A 52 -12.75 29.54 -0.91
C LYS A 52 -12.58 28.28 -0.07
N TYR A 53 -12.02 27.26 -0.69
CA TYR A 53 -11.82 25.93 -0.13
C TYR A 53 -10.33 25.61 0.02
N PRO A 54 -9.93 24.80 1.01
CA PRO A 54 -8.57 24.29 1.08
C PRO A 54 -8.21 23.52 -0.19
N HIS A 55 -6.95 23.65 -0.64
CA HIS A 55 -6.47 23.01 -1.88
C HIS A 55 -6.63 21.49 -1.89
N TYR A 56 -6.58 20.83 -0.73
CA TYR A 56 -6.78 19.39 -0.61
C TYR A 56 -8.23 18.93 -0.86
N MET A 57 -9.20 19.85 -1.00
CA MET A 57 -10.56 19.53 -1.44
C MET A 57 -10.72 19.52 -2.97
N GLU A 58 -9.63 19.78 -3.70
CA GLU A 58 -9.54 19.66 -5.17
C GLU A 58 -10.62 20.44 -5.93
N LYS A 59 -10.98 21.62 -5.42
CA LYS A 59 -11.84 22.57 -6.14
C LYS A 59 -11.07 23.29 -7.24
N LEU A 60 -11.79 24.06 -8.06
CA LEU A 60 -11.19 24.94 -9.04
C LEU A 60 -10.13 25.83 -8.39
N LYS A 61 -9.03 26.10 -9.10
CA LYS A 61 -7.91 26.88 -8.57
C LYS A 61 -8.30 28.30 -8.16
N SER A 62 -9.29 28.89 -8.84
CA SER A 62 -9.89 30.19 -8.49
C SER A 62 -10.57 30.18 -7.12
N ASP A 63 -11.11 29.04 -6.73
CA ASP A 63 -11.95 28.86 -5.55
C ASP A 63 -11.17 28.19 -4.42
N SER A 64 -9.85 28.10 -4.54
CA SER A 64 -8.98 27.36 -3.64
C SER A 64 -7.92 28.23 -2.97
N TYR A 65 -7.45 27.83 -1.79
CA TYR A 65 -6.27 28.39 -1.12
C TYR A 65 -5.34 27.28 -0.61
N THR A 66 -4.04 27.57 -0.50
CA THR A 66 -3.08 26.63 0.07
C THR A 66 -3.20 26.62 1.59
N SER A 67 -3.65 25.49 2.14
CA SER A 67 -3.77 25.29 3.58
C SER A 67 -2.44 24.87 4.22
N THR A 68 -2.18 25.43 5.40
CA THR A 68 -1.06 25.06 6.30
C THR A 68 -1.50 24.16 7.45
N SER A 69 -2.76 23.71 7.47
CA SER A 69 -3.24 22.77 8.49
C SER A 69 -2.61 21.40 8.34
N ILE A 70 -2.77 20.54 9.35
CA ILE A 70 -2.26 19.17 9.31
C ILE A 70 -2.79 18.39 8.09
N LEU A 71 -4.04 18.61 7.68
CA LEU A 71 -4.62 17.97 6.50
C LEU A 71 -3.97 18.48 5.21
N GLY A 72 -3.73 19.79 5.11
CA GLY A 72 -3.00 20.37 3.98
C GLY A 72 -1.57 19.85 3.86
N LEU A 73 -0.87 19.70 4.98
CA LEU A 73 0.48 19.14 5.04
C LEU A 73 0.51 17.67 4.63
N ILE A 74 -0.42 16.86 5.14
CA ILE A 74 -0.56 15.44 4.77
C ILE A 74 -0.83 15.32 3.27
N PHE A 75 -1.77 16.11 2.73
CA PHE A 75 -2.11 16.09 1.30
C PHE A 75 -0.90 16.42 0.43
N ASN A 76 -0.16 17.48 0.78
CA ASN A 76 1.06 17.85 0.06
C ASN A 76 2.13 16.76 0.12
N LYS A 77 2.31 16.13 1.30
CA LYS A 77 3.28 15.06 1.46
C LYS A 77 2.89 13.83 0.63
N ALA A 78 1.63 13.42 0.65
CA ALA A 78 1.12 12.32 -0.17
C ALA A 78 1.30 12.61 -1.67
N GLY A 79 0.98 13.83 -2.11
CA GLY A 79 1.22 14.25 -3.50
C GLY A 79 2.69 14.23 -3.88
N SER A 80 3.60 14.67 -3.00
CA SER A 80 5.04 14.63 -3.28
C SER A 80 5.58 13.21 -3.47
N VAL A 81 5.10 12.24 -2.68
CA VAL A 81 5.46 10.82 -2.83
C VAL A 81 4.97 10.27 -4.16
N GLN A 82 3.74 10.61 -4.59
CA GLN A 82 3.23 10.19 -5.90
C GLN A 82 4.01 10.80 -7.07
N THR A 83 4.50 12.04 -6.93
CA THR A 83 5.38 12.64 -7.96
C THR A 83 6.79 12.07 -7.97
N GLU A 84 7.29 11.61 -6.82
CA GLU A 84 8.54 10.85 -6.70
C GLU A 84 8.38 9.43 -7.29
N ASP A 85 7.22 8.79 -7.13
CA ASP A 85 6.88 7.50 -7.76
C ASP A 85 6.69 7.61 -9.29
N ASN A 86 6.41 8.80 -9.82
CA ASN A 86 6.42 9.02 -11.28
C ASN A 86 7.84 9.04 -11.89
N GLN A 87 8.90 8.89 -11.08
CA GLN A 87 10.26 8.55 -11.52
C GLN A 87 10.56 7.03 -11.43
N PHE A 88 9.55 6.16 -11.30
CA PHE A 88 9.76 4.70 -11.39
C PHE A 88 10.05 4.26 -12.84
N ASN A 89 11.18 4.70 -13.37
CA ASN A 89 11.74 4.23 -14.63
C ASN A 89 12.41 2.86 -14.39
N GLY A 90 11.59 1.82 -14.24
CA GLY A 90 12.02 0.43 -14.28
C GLY A 90 11.87 -0.32 -12.97
N ILE A 91 11.68 -1.63 -13.09
CA ILE A 91 11.59 -2.58 -11.98
C ILE A 91 12.92 -2.57 -11.21
N SER A 92 12.90 -1.97 -10.03
CA SER A 92 14.05 -1.90 -9.12
C SER A 92 14.01 -3.05 -8.12
N LYS A 93 15.15 -3.69 -7.90
CA LYS A 93 15.33 -4.72 -6.87
C LYS A 93 15.52 -4.06 -5.51
N LEU A 94 14.97 -4.67 -4.47
CA LEU A 94 15.21 -4.25 -3.09
C LEU A 94 16.68 -4.46 -2.74
N SER A 95 17.33 -3.41 -2.22
CA SER A 95 18.76 -3.42 -1.90
C SER A 95 19.14 -4.54 -0.91
N CYS A 96 18.24 -4.90 0.00
CA CYS A 96 18.40 -5.97 0.97
C CYS A 96 18.40 -7.38 0.38
N PHE A 97 17.94 -7.56 -0.87
CA PHE A 97 17.82 -8.84 -1.56
C PHE A 97 18.82 -9.02 -2.70
N SER A 98 19.82 -8.14 -2.79
CA SER A 98 20.84 -8.14 -3.87
C SER A 98 21.86 -9.27 -3.79
N ARG A 99 22.06 -9.88 -2.61
CA ARG A 99 23.02 -11.00 -2.40
C ARG A 99 22.28 -12.33 -2.46
N TYR A 100 22.73 -13.24 -3.31
CA TYR A 100 22.20 -14.58 -3.48
C TYR A 100 23.34 -15.55 -3.86
N SER A 101 23.08 -16.86 -3.81
CA SER A 101 24.03 -17.87 -4.27
C SER A 101 23.78 -18.30 -5.71
N GLU A 102 24.86 -18.64 -6.43
CA GLU A 102 24.76 -19.19 -7.79
C GLU A 102 24.07 -20.57 -7.81
N SER A 103 24.17 -21.33 -6.71
CA SER A 103 23.54 -22.64 -6.57
C SER A 103 22.02 -22.54 -6.64
N GLY A 104 21.41 -21.63 -5.86
CA GLY A 104 19.96 -21.39 -5.88
C GLY A 104 19.46 -20.92 -7.25
N LEU A 105 20.22 -20.05 -7.95
CA LEU A 105 19.86 -19.62 -9.30
C LEU A 105 19.84 -20.77 -10.29
N SER A 106 20.87 -21.61 -10.27
CA SER A 106 20.97 -22.74 -11.20
C SER A 106 19.82 -23.73 -11.03
N LEU A 107 19.35 -23.91 -9.79
CA LEU A 107 18.21 -24.77 -9.46
C LEU A 107 16.87 -24.17 -9.90
N TRP A 108 16.66 -22.88 -9.66
CA TRP A 108 15.37 -22.22 -9.89
C TRP A 108 15.18 -21.69 -11.30
N LYS A 109 16.26 -21.49 -12.07
CA LYS A 109 16.18 -21.07 -13.47
C LYS A 109 15.34 -22.01 -14.35
N PRO A 110 15.59 -23.34 -14.41
CA PRO A 110 14.75 -24.24 -15.19
C PRO A 110 13.32 -24.33 -14.64
N ARG A 111 13.15 -24.30 -13.32
CA ARG A 111 11.84 -24.33 -12.66
C ARG A 111 10.99 -23.11 -13.04
N TYR A 112 11.59 -21.94 -13.09
CA TYR A 112 10.90 -20.71 -13.48
C TYR A 112 10.50 -20.71 -14.96
N THR A 113 11.36 -21.23 -15.85
CA THR A 113 10.98 -21.42 -17.27
C THR A 113 9.77 -22.33 -17.41
N ASN A 114 9.73 -23.43 -16.64
CA ASN A 114 8.57 -24.33 -16.62
C ASN A 114 7.34 -23.63 -16.05
N TYR A 115 7.49 -22.86 -14.97
CA TYR A 115 6.40 -22.06 -14.41
C TYR A 115 5.79 -21.11 -15.45
N LEU A 116 6.63 -20.40 -16.21
CA LEU A 116 6.16 -19.48 -17.24
C LEU A 116 5.37 -20.22 -18.34
N SER A 117 5.81 -21.42 -18.73
CA SER A 117 5.10 -22.25 -19.70
C SER A 117 3.77 -22.76 -19.15
N GLU A 118 3.75 -23.27 -17.92
CA GLU A 118 2.54 -23.79 -17.26
C GLU A 118 1.51 -22.67 -17.05
N MET A 119 1.96 -21.50 -16.58
CA MET A 119 1.10 -20.35 -16.37
C MET A 119 0.57 -19.78 -17.69
N ALA A 120 1.37 -19.78 -18.76
CA ALA A 120 0.90 -19.38 -20.09
C ALA A 120 -0.22 -20.32 -20.61
N GLN A 121 -0.06 -21.64 -20.43
CA GLN A 121 -1.09 -22.62 -20.79
C GLN A 121 -2.36 -22.44 -19.96
N ALA A 122 -2.22 -22.15 -18.66
CA ALA A 122 -3.38 -21.93 -17.80
C ALA A 122 -4.20 -20.69 -18.23
N LEU A 123 -3.52 -19.62 -18.65
CA LEU A 123 -4.16 -18.39 -19.09
C LEU A 123 -4.83 -18.48 -20.48
N GLU A 124 -4.47 -19.49 -21.28
CA GLU A 124 -5.06 -19.74 -22.61
C GLU A 124 -6.46 -20.38 -22.52
N HIS A 125 -6.88 -20.85 -21.36
CA HIS A 125 -8.18 -21.49 -21.16
C HIS A 125 -9.35 -20.51 -21.39
N GLU A 126 -10.46 -20.95 -21.99
CA GLU A 126 -11.56 -20.02 -22.36
C GLU A 126 -12.40 -19.53 -21.17
N ILE A 127 -12.51 -20.36 -20.12
CA ILE A 127 -13.35 -20.12 -18.95
C ILE A 127 -12.50 -19.56 -17.81
N GLU A 128 -12.89 -18.40 -17.28
CA GLU A 128 -12.14 -17.65 -16.26
C GLU A 128 -11.96 -18.40 -14.94
N GLU A 129 -13.00 -19.06 -14.43
CA GLU A 129 -12.93 -19.82 -13.15
C GLU A 129 -11.84 -20.90 -13.17
N PHE A 130 -11.69 -21.61 -14.30
CA PHE A 130 -10.64 -22.62 -14.46
C PHE A 130 -9.24 -22.01 -14.59
N LYS A 131 -9.11 -20.76 -15.06
CA LYS A 131 -7.80 -20.07 -15.10
C LYS A 131 -7.29 -19.82 -13.68
N GLU A 132 -8.16 -19.30 -12.82
CA GLU A 132 -7.82 -19.01 -11.43
C GLU A 132 -7.45 -20.29 -10.68
N GLU A 133 -8.27 -21.34 -10.80
CA GLU A 133 -8.01 -22.64 -10.17
C GLU A 133 -6.66 -23.24 -10.63
N MET A 134 -6.39 -23.24 -11.95
CA MET A 134 -5.12 -23.76 -12.46
C MET A 134 -3.92 -22.89 -12.06
N ALA A 135 -4.07 -21.57 -12.04
CA ALA A 135 -3.01 -20.67 -11.59
C ALA A 135 -2.67 -20.91 -10.11
N ASP A 136 -3.69 -21.11 -9.27
CA ASP A 136 -3.52 -21.43 -7.85
C ASP A 136 -2.81 -22.77 -7.65
N ASP A 137 -3.18 -23.80 -8.41
CA ASP A 137 -2.53 -25.12 -8.33
C ASP A 137 -1.08 -25.09 -8.81
N ILE A 138 -0.78 -24.29 -9.85
CA ILE A 138 0.60 -24.01 -10.26
C ILE A 138 1.36 -23.34 -9.12
N ILE A 139 0.81 -22.29 -8.50
CA ILE A 139 1.47 -21.60 -7.38
C ILE A 139 1.71 -22.57 -6.22
N LYS A 140 0.72 -23.38 -5.84
CA LYS A 140 0.84 -24.41 -4.78
C LYS A 140 1.96 -25.40 -5.08
N LYS A 141 2.07 -25.86 -6.33
CA LYS A 141 3.15 -26.76 -6.78
C LYS A 141 4.52 -26.14 -6.56
N TYR A 142 4.73 -24.89 -6.97
CA TYR A 142 6.03 -24.22 -6.78
C TYR A 142 6.31 -23.83 -5.33
N LYS A 143 5.28 -23.50 -4.54
CA LYS A 143 5.40 -23.36 -3.07
C LYS A 143 5.88 -24.66 -2.43
N TRP A 144 5.27 -25.79 -2.78
CA TRP A 144 5.68 -27.11 -2.29
C TRP A 144 7.12 -27.45 -2.67
N MET A 145 7.57 -27.06 -3.87
CA MET A 145 8.97 -27.23 -4.28
C MET A 145 9.96 -26.41 -3.43
N LEU A 146 9.55 -25.23 -2.96
CA LEU A 146 10.40 -24.37 -2.14
C LEU A 146 10.37 -24.81 -0.66
N TYR A 147 9.20 -25.07 -0.11
CA TYR A 147 9.03 -25.31 1.33
C TYR A 147 8.99 -26.79 1.71
N GLU A 148 8.82 -27.71 0.76
CA GLU A 148 8.46 -29.12 1.05
C GLU A 148 7.23 -29.23 1.96
N ALA A 149 6.37 -28.22 1.90
CA ALA A 149 5.17 -28.05 2.69
C ALA A 149 4.22 -27.09 1.96
N ALA A 150 2.96 -27.03 2.41
CA ALA A 150 1.99 -26.10 1.86
C ALA A 150 2.37 -24.63 2.14
N GLU A 151 2.88 -24.37 3.34
CA GLU A 151 3.25 -23.03 3.81
C GLU A 151 4.63 -23.04 4.48
N PHE A 152 5.22 -21.85 4.62
CA PHE A 152 6.56 -21.67 5.17
C PHE A 152 6.70 -22.16 6.62
N GLU A 153 5.67 -21.95 7.45
CA GLU A 153 5.66 -22.32 8.87
C GLU A 153 5.81 -23.82 9.11
N ASP A 154 5.23 -24.61 8.20
CA ASP A 154 5.17 -26.07 8.28
C ASP A 154 6.37 -26.74 7.62
N SER A 155 7.29 -25.95 7.06
CA SER A 155 8.44 -26.47 6.33
C SER A 155 9.39 -27.26 7.25
N PRO A 156 9.75 -28.50 6.90
CA PRO A 156 10.79 -29.25 7.61
C PRO A 156 12.21 -28.77 7.26
N ARG A 157 12.34 -27.90 6.24
CA ARG A 157 13.63 -27.43 5.73
C ARG A 157 14.26 -26.41 6.67
N LYS A 158 15.58 -26.29 6.61
CA LYS A 158 16.31 -25.25 7.34
C LYS A 158 15.95 -23.88 6.76
N ARG A 159 15.60 -22.93 7.63
CA ARG A 159 15.18 -21.56 7.23
C ARG A 159 16.21 -20.84 6.36
N ASP A 160 17.49 -20.98 6.67
CA ASP A 160 18.58 -20.36 5.91
C ASP A 160 18.57 -20.81 4.43
N ASP A 161 18.36 -22.11 4.19
CA ASP A 161 18.34 -22.68 2.84
C ASP A 161 17.11 -22.18 2.06
N ILE A 162 15.96 -22.09 2.74
CA ILE A 162 14.73 -21.51 2.16
C ILE A 162 14.95 -20.03 1.81
N PHE A 163 15.62 -19.26 2.68
CA PHE A 163 15.89 -17.85 2.43
C PHE A 163 16.85 -17.66 1.25
N GLU A 164 17.86 -18.52 1.12
CA GLU A 164 18.80 -18.50 0.00
C GLU A 164 18.10 -18.77 -1.33
N GLU A 165 17.22 -19.77 -1.37
CA GLU A 165 16.40 -20.06 -2.55
C GLU A 165 15.35 -18.99 -2.83
N ALA A 166 14.71 -18.43 -1.80
CA ALA A 166 13.76 -17.32 -1.94
C ALA A 166 14.43 -16.08 -2.56
N LEU A 167 15.68 -15.79 -2.17
CA LEU A 167 16.48 -14.72 -2.78
C LEU A 167 16.81 -15.02 -4.25
N ALA A 168 17.11 -16.27 -4.59
CA ALA A 168 17.34 -16.68 -5.97
C ALA A 168 16.08 -16.49 -6.83
N ILE A 169 14.92 -16.93 -6.33
CA ILE A 169 13.60 -16.75 -6.97
C ILE A 169 13.32 -15.25 -7.19
N TYR A 170 13.53 -14.42 -6.16
CA TYR A 170 13.32 -12.98 -6.24
C TYR A 170 14.17 -12.34 -7.34
N ASN A 171 15.47 -12.63 -7.34
CA ASN A 171 16.38 -12.05 -8.32
C ASN A 171 16.03 -12.48 -9.74
N LEU A 172 15.75 -13.77 -9.93
CA LEU A 172 15.36 -14.33 -11.21
C LEU A 172 14.07 -13.68 -11.75
N ALA A 173 13.02 -13.60 -10.94
CA ALA A 173 11.76 -12.99 -11.34
C ALA A 173 11.95 -11.52 -11.75
N TYR A 174 12.71 -10.75 -10.97
CA TYR A 174 12.97 -9.33 -11.24
C TYR A 174 13.84 -9.11 -12.47
N ASP A 175 14.87 -9.94 -12.70
CA ASP A 175 15.70 -9.87 -13.92
C ASP A 175 14.86 -10.13 -15.18
N TYR A 176 13.95 -11.10 -15.13
CA TYR A 176 13.01 -11.37 -16.23
C TYR A 176 11.93 -10.30 -16.37
N ALA A 177 11.50 -9.69 -15.28
CA ALA A 177 10.50 -8.63 -15.29
C ALA A 177 11.06 -7.34 -15.91
N GLN A 178 12.34 -7.02 -15.71
CA GLN A 178 13.00 -5.91 -16.39
C GLN A 178 12.90 -6.00 -17.93
N MET A 179 12.84 -7.21 -18.48
CA MET A 179 12.73 -7.43 -19.92
C MET A 179 11.30 -7.65 -20.43
N GLY A 180 10.33 -8.01 -19.57
CA GLY A 180 9.00 -8.38 -20.04
C GLY A 180 7.84 -8.08 -19.11
N GLY A 181 7.98 -7.05 -18.29
CA GLY A 181 6.89 -6.40 -17.58
C GLY A 181 6.74 -6.78 -16.12
N VAL A 182 6.10 -5.87 -15.36
CA VAL A 182 5.96 -5.93 -13.89
C VAL A 182 5.18 -7.17 -13.42
N GLY A 183 4.25 -7.68 -14.23
CA GLY A 183 3.44 -8.86 -13.90
C GLY A 183 4.26 -10.11 -13.57
N ARG A 184 5.52 -10.18 -14.03
CA ARG A 184 6.43 -11.31 -13.76
C ARG A 184 7.01 -11.31 -12.34
N CYS A 185 6.97 -10.18 -11.64
CA CYS A 185 7.40 -10.10 -10.23
C CYS A 185 6.47 -10.89 -9.31
N SER A 186 5.23 -11.14 -9.72
CA SER A 186 4.22 -11.85 -8.93
C SER A 186 4.69 -13.24 -8.49
N PHE A 187 5.43 -13.95 -9.34
CA PHE A 187 5.96 -15.29 -9.02
C PHE A 187 6.75 -15.30 -7.71
N ALA A 188 7.66 -14.33 -7.53
CA ALA A 188 8.49 -14.27 -6.34
C ALA A 188 7.67 -14.05 -5.07
N TRP A 189 6.64 -13.22 -5.15
CA TRP A 189 5.79 -12.90 -4.00
C TRP A 189 4.75 -14.00 -3.71
N ASN A 190 4.22 -14.65 -4.75
CA ASN A 190 3.25 -15.73 -4.60
C ASN A 190 3.90 -17.01 -4.05
N VAL A 191 5.12 -17.33 -4.49
CA VAL A 191 5.84 -18.55 -4.06
C VAL A 191 6.69 -18.30 -2.82
N ALA A 192 7.54 -17.28 -2.86
CA ALA A 192 8.56 -17.02 -1.83
C ALA A 192 8.22 -15.86 -0.88
N GLY A 193 7.05 -15.23 -1.03
CA GLY A 193 6.71 -13.98 -0.34
C GLY A 193 6.82 -14.07 1.18
N ARG A 194 6.34 -15.16 1.80
CA ARG A 194 6.42 -15.33 3.25
C ARG A 194 7.87 -15.40 3.73
N ALA A 195 8.72 -16.18 3.06
CA ALA A 195 10.13 -16.29 3.37
C ALA A 195 10.86 -14.94 3.17
N LEU A 196 10.56 -14.21 2.09
CA LEU A 196 11.13 -12.89 1.81
C LEU A 196 10.75 -11.86 2.89
N CYS A 197 9.48 -11.84 3.31
CA CYS A 197 9.00 -10.95 4.39
C CYS A 197 9.72 -11.25 5.71
N MET A 198 9.86 -12.53 6.08
CA MET A 198 10.57 -12.94 7.29
C MET A 198 12.05 -12.57 7.24
N LEU A 199 12.71 -12.80 6.10
CA LEU A 199 14.11 -12.42 5.89
C LEU A 199 14.29 -10.90 5.98
N HIS A 200 13.37 -10.13 5.42
CA HIS A 200 13.39 -8.67 5.50
C HIS A 200 13.24 -8.18 6.93
N ALA A 201 12.29 -8.72 7.70
CA ALA A 201 12.11 -8.41 9.11
C ALA A 201 13.38 -8.72 9.92
N SER A 202 13.97 -9.91 9.73
CA SER A 202 15.22 -10.29 10.40
C SER A 202 16.39 -9.34 10.06
N LYS A 203 16.50 -8.89 8.81
CA LYS A 203 17.53 -7.92 8.38
C LYS A 203 17.26 -6.49 8.86
N GLN A 204 16.01 -6.15 9.17
CA GLN A 204 15.64 -4.86 9.74
C GLN A 204 15.81 -4.83 11.26
N ASP A 205 15.61 -5.93 11.96
CA ASP A 205 15.97 -6.03 13.38
C ASP A 205 17.50 -5.86 13.57
N ASP A 206 18.31 -6.33 12.62
CA ASP A 206 19.76 -6.05 12.55
C ASP A 206 20.08 -4.60 12.14
N LYS A 207 19.16 -3.92 11.44
CA LYS A 207 19.24 -2.50 11.03
C LYS A 207 18.18 -1.69 11.78
N SER A 208 18.19 -1.74 13.10
CA SER A 208 17.28 -0.93 13.91
C SER A 208 17.48 0.57 13.60
N LEU A 209 16.60 1.16 12.78
CA LEU A 209 16.37 2.60 12.71
C LEU A 209 14.99 3.01 13.25
N ILE A 210 14.39 2.15 14.08
CA ILE A 210 13.33 2.54 15.03
C ILE A 210 13.56 1.76 16.34
N PRO A 211 13.81 2.42 17.48
CA PRO A 211 14.10 1.74 18.75
C PRO A 211 12.80 1.43 19.50
N CYS A 212 11.88 0.70 18.88
CA CYS A 212 10.68 0.19 19.57
C CYS A 212 10.36 -1.21 19.06
N SER A 213 10.50 -2.21 19.92
CA SER A 213 10.04 -3.55 19.58
C SER A 213 8.50 -3.54 19.46
N ARG A 214 7.98 -4.33 18.52
CA ARG A 214 6.54 -4.51 18.31
C ARG A 214 5.83 -4.99 19.58
N SER A 215 6.53 -5.74 20.43
CA SER A 215 6.05 -6.17 21.75
C SER A 215 5.82 -5.00 22.72
N VAL A 216 6.67 -3.98 22.70
CA VAL A 216 6.49 -2.76 23.51
C VAL A 216 5.29 -1.94 23.01
N LEU A 217 5.07 -1.88 21.69
CA LEU A 217 3.89 -1.20 21.13
C LEU A 217 2.57 -1.90 21.50
N THR A 218 2.55 -3.23 21.56
CA THR A 218 1.38 -3.98 22.02
C THR A 218 1.13 -3.86 23.53
N GLU A 219 2.16 -3.56 24.32
CA GLU A 219 2.06 -3.33 25.76
C GLU A 219 1.68 -1.87 26.11
N ILE A 220 1.97 -0.91 25.22
CA ILE A 220 1.56 0.49 25.38
C ILE A 220 0.12 0.73 24.87
N LEU A 221 -0.34 -0.06 23.89
CA LEU A 221 -1.68 0.03 23.32
C LEU A 221 -2.69 -0.96 23.95
N GLY A 222 -2.29 -1.65 25.02
CA GLY A 222 -3.14 -2.53 25.84
C GLY A 222 -3.16 -2.07 27.29
#